data_AF-A0A963WQ11-F1
#
_entry.id   AF-A0A963WQ11-F1
#
_cell.length_a   1.000
_cell.length_b   1.000
_cell.length_c   1.000
_cell.angle_alpha   90.00
_cell.angle_beta   90.00
_cell.angle_gamma   90.00
#
_symmetry.space_group_name_H-M   'P 1'
#
loop_
_entity.id
_entity.type
_entity.pdbx_description
1 polymer ?
#
loop_
_entity_poly.entity_id
_entity_poly.type
_entity_poly.pdbx_seq_one_letter_code
_entity_poly.pdbx_strand_id
1 'polypeptide(L)'
;MRKQDLWIAASLMLPVMACSAVQQPQASAEEAPVKYDLGQPYIGGPLPQGEVLAPGAPAEGSARAMRDAADSTAYLALAGSARWELAASDADLGPGWFTRAFSCAAGRVISDSDTPRLAQLLRRAGTDFGMSTSGVKKLYMRERPFMVNGAPSCTPLDEADLRGNGSYPSGHSAIGYGTGLVLASVFPDRAT
;
A
#
# COMPACT_ATOMS: atom_id res chain seq x y z
N MET A 1 -67.32 -24.23 -64.15
CA MET A 1 -68.06 -23.05 -63.67
C MET A 1 -67.16 -22.27 -62.70
N ARG A 2 -67.11 -20.94 -62.88
CA ARG A 2 -66.58 -19.87 -62.01
C ARG A 2 -65.05 -19.65 -61.92
N LYS A 3 -64.66 -18.52 -62.51
CA LYS A 3 -63.41 -17.74 -62.44
C LYS A 3 -63.15 -17.19 -61.04
N GLN A 4 -61.89 -16.98 -60.65
CA GLN A 4 -61.48 -15.88 -59.75
C GLN A 4 -60.06 -15.38 -60.08
N ASP A 5 -59.97 -14.09 -60.40
CA ASP A 5 -58.76 -13.32 -60.72
C ASP A 5 -58.07 -12.82 -59.44
N LEU A 6 -56.73 -12.93 -59.39
CA LEU A 6 -55.88 -12.37 -58.33
C LEU A 6 -55.59 -10.88 -58.58
N TRP A 7 -55.80 -10.04 -57.56
CA TRP A 7 -55.31 -8.66 -57.50
C TRP A 7 -54.24 -8.54 -56.40
N ILE A 8 -53.05 -8.05 -56.76
CA ILE A 8 -51.95 -7.73 -55.83
C ILE A 8 -52.05 -6.24 -55.45
N ALA A 9 -52.18 -5.95 -54.16
CA ALA A 9 -52.11 -4.59 -53.63
C ALA A 9 -50.68 -4.29 -53.14
N ALA A 10 -50.12 -3.16 -53.57
CA ALA A 10 -48.82 -2.65 -53.17
C ALA A 10 -48.95 -1.80 -51.88
N SER A 11 -48.07 -2.02 -50.90
CA SER A 11 -47.98 -1.23 -49.67
C SER A 11 -46.76 -0.29 -49.70
N LEU A 12 -47.01 1.01 -49.53
CA LEU A 12 -45.99 2.05 -49.31
C LEU A 12 -45.48 2.01 -47.86
N MET A 13 -44.17 2.06 -47.65
CA MET A 13 -43.52 2.32 -46.35
C MET A 13 -42.94 3.75 -46.31
N LEU A 14 -43.27 4.51 -45.27
CA LEU A 14 -42.64 5.80 -44.93
C LEU A 14 -41.53 5.62 -43.88
N PRO A 15 -40.40 6.35 -43.97
CA PRO A 15 -39.32 6.27 -42.99
C PRO A 15 -39.53 7.25 -41.82
N VAL A 16 -39.24 6.79 -40.60
CA VAL A 16 -39.22 7.60 -39.36
C VAL A 16 -37.79 8.09 -39.12
N MET A 17 -37.63 9.41 -39.00
CA MET A 17 -36.35 10.08 -38.74
C MET A 17 -36.13 10.20 -37.22
N ALA A 18 -35.09 9.55 -36.69
CA ALA A 18 -34.75 9.58 -35.26
C ALA A 18 -33.70 10.66 -34.94
N CYS A 19 -34.05 11.62 -34.08
CA CYS A 19 -33.10 12.56 -33.48
C CYS A 19 -32.21 11.81 -32.46
N SER A 20 -30.89 11.82 -32.66
CA SER A 20 -29.93 11.33 -31.67
C SER A 20 -29.58 12.47 -30.70
N ALA A 21 -29.86 12.28 -29.42
CA ALA A 21 -29.39 13.17 -28.36
C ALA A 21 -27.87 13.01 -28.18
N VAL A 22 -27.13 14.12 -28.20
CA VAL A 22 -25.70 14.15 -27.92
C VAL A 22 -25.50 14.03 -26.41
N GLN A 23 -24.95 12.90 -25.95
CA GLN A 23 -24.59 12.70 -24.55
C GLN A 23 -23.36 13.57 -24.21
N GLN A 24 -23.50 14.50 -23.26
CA GLN A 24 -22.35 15.25 -22.76
C GLN A 24 -21.44 14.34 -21.90
N PRO A 25 -20.11 14.51 -21.94
CA PRO A 25 -19.19 13.76 -21.10
C PRO A 25 -19.45 14.09 -19.63
N GLN A 26 -19.74 13.07 -18.82
CA GLN A 26 -19.82 13.21 -17.38
C GLN A 26 -18.42 13.54 -16.82
N ALA A 27 -18.33 14.59 -16.01
CA ALA A 27 -17.12 14.90 -15.26
C ALA A 27 -16.73 13.69 -14.40
N SER A 28 -15.51 13.18 -14.59
CA SER A 28 -15.01 12.03 -13.82
C SER A 28 -14.90 12.43 -12.35
N ALA A 29 -15.39 11.56 -11.46
CA ALA A 29 -15.16 11.69 -10.04
C ALA A 29 -13.67 11.89 -9.75
N GLU A 30 -13.34 12.85 -8.88
CA GLU A 30 -11.98 13.08 -8.40
C GLU A 30 -11.48 11.78 -7.75
N GLU A 31 -10.42 11.20 -8.31
CA GLU A 31 -9.89 9.90 -7.90
C GLU A 31 -9.29 10.01 -6.49
N ALA A 32 -9.66 9.10 -5.59
CA ALA A 32 -9.17 9.13 -4.21
C ALA A 32 -7.63 9.05 -4.19
N PRO A 33 -6.95 9.75 -3.25
CA PRO A 33 -5.50 9.78 -3.21
C PRO A 33 -4.91 8.37 -2.99
N VAL A 34 -3.83 8.06 -3.71
CA VAL A 34 -3.12 6.79 -3.59
C VAL A 34 -2.47 6.70 -2.21
N LYS A 35 -2.98 5.82 -1.35
CA LYS A 35 -2.48 5.61 0.01
C LYS A 35 -1.13 4.90 0.07
N TYR A 36 -0.93 3.91 -0.80
CA TYR A 36 0.31 3.14 -0.89
C TYR A 36 0.82 3.15 -2.33
N ASP A 37 1.99 3.74 -2.55
CA ASP A 37 2.69 3.71 -3.84
C ASP A 37 3.58 2.47 -3.93
N LEU A 38 2.90 1.32 -4.05
CA LEU A 38 3.49 0.00 -4.17
C LEU A 38 3.06 -0.65 -5.50
N GLY A 39 3.90 -1.56 -6.01
CA GLY A 39 3.73 -2.16 -7.33
C GLY A 39 3.23 -3.60 -7.30
N GLN A 40 3.02 -4.19 -8.47
CA GLN A 40 2.79 -5.64 -8.56
C GLN A 40 4.03 -6.40 -8.05
N PRO A 41 3.85 -7.40 -7.16
CA PRO A 41 4.98 -8.13 -6.57
C PRO A 41 5.85 -8.80 -7.64
N TYR A 42 7.11 -9.07 -7.31
CA TYR A 42 7.93 -9.97 -8.13
C TYR A 42 7.58 -11.43 -7.83
N ILE A 43 7.26 -11.75 -6.57
CA ILE A 43 6.94 -13.10 -6.15
C ILE A 43 5.42 -13.29 -6.27
N GLY A 44 4.99 -13.85 -7.41
CA GLY A 44 3.59 -14.23 -7.65
C GLY A 44 3.17 -15.57 -7.02
N GLY A 45 4.02 -16.15 -6.17
CA GLY A 45 3.86 -17.48 -5.56
C GLY A 45 3.94 -17.45 -4.03
N PRO A 46 4.11 -18.60 -3.37
CA PRO A 46 4.23 -18.65 -1.93
C PRO A 46 5.48 -17.89 -1.45
N LEU A 47 5.29 -17.03 -0.46
CA LEU A 47 6.38 -16.35 0.26
C LEU A 47 6.98 -17.29 1.33
N PRO A 48 8.21 -17.03 1.82
CA PRO A 48 8.78 -17.79 2.93
C PRO A 48 7.83 -17.84 4.14
N GLN A 49 7.74 -19.02 4.78
CA GLN A 49 6.87 -19.24 5.94
C GLN A 49 7.42 -18.54 7.18
N GLY A 50 7.09 -17.26 7.33
CA GLY A 50 7.52 -16.45 8.47
C GLY A 50 7.11 -17.05 9.81
N GLU A 51 5.99 -17.77 9.88
CA GLU A 51 5.49 -18.46 11.08
C GLU A 51 6.40 -19.59 11.57
N VAL A 52 7.26 -20.12 10.70
CA VAL A 52 8.28 -21.12 11.05
C VAL A 52 9.61 -20.44 11.37
N LEU A 53 9.88 -19.28 10.76
CA LEU A 53 11.19 -18.60 10.85
C LEU A 53 11.27 -17.58 11.99
N ALA A 54 10.18 -16.86 12.26
CA ALA A 54 10.14 -15.80 13.26
C ALA A 54 9.93 -16.39 14.65
N PRO A 55 10.59 -15.84 15.70
CA PRO A 55 10.23 -16.19 17.06
C PRO A 55 8.80 -15.74 17.35
N GLY A 56 8.19 -16.32 18.38
CA GLY A 56 6.86 -15.91 18.82
C GLY A 56 6.79 -14.42 19.18
N ALA A 57 5.61 -13.83 18.99
CA ALA A 57 5.32 -12.49 19.48
C ALA A 57 5.62 -12.40 20.99
N PRO A 58 6.09 -11.25 21.50
CA PRO A 58 6.29 -11.05 22.93
C PRO A 58 5.03 -11.41 23.72
N ALA A 59 5.12 -12.41 24.60
CA ALA A 59 4.03 -12.81 25.46
C ALA A 59 3.71 -11.68 26.46
N GLU A 60 2.43 -11.54 26.80
CA GLU A 60 1.97 -10.59 27.82
C GLU A 60 2.71 -10.82 29.15
N GLY A 61 3.06 -9.73 29.84
CA GLY A 61 3.83 -9.78 31.09
C GLY A 61 5.30 -10.21 30.96
N SER A 62 5.77 -10.62 29.77
CA SER A 62 7.17 -10.97 29.56
C SER A 62 8.08 -9.74 29.60
N ALA A 63 9.37 -9.95 29.90
CA ALA A 63 10.38 -8.89 29.87
C ALA A 63 10.49 -8.21 28.48
N ARG A 64 10.17 -8.92 27.39
CA ARG A 64 10.12 -8.32 26.04
C ARG A 64 8.92 -7.38 25.91
N ALA A 65 7.73 -7.80 26.35
CA ALA A 65 6.55 -6.96 26.32
C ALA A 65 6.68 -5.71 27.20
N MET A 66 7.31 -5.83 28.37
CA MET A 66 7.59 -4.68 29.26
C MET A 66 8.55 -3.69 28.62
N ARG A 67 9.59 -4.15 27.91
CA ARG A 67 10.49 -3.27 27.15
C ARG A 67 9.77 -2.57 26.01
N ASP A 68 9.00 -3.31 25.20
CA ASP A 68 8.19 -2.73 24.11
C ASP A 68 7.24 -1.62 24.63
N ALA A 69 6.62 -1.82 25.81
CA ALA A 69 5.76 -0.83 26.44
C ALA A 69 6.54 0.41 26.91
N ALA A 70 7.70 0.22 27.56
CA ALA A 70 8.56 1.31 28.00
C ALA A 70 9.07 2.15 26.82
N ASP A 71 9.50 1.51 25.73
CA ASP A 71 9.94 2.17 24.50
C ASP A 71 8.77 2.93 23.86
N SER A 72 7.58 2.33 23.80
CA SER A 72 6.39 3.02 23.31
C SER A 72 6.08 4.28 24.11
N THR A 73 6.16 4.24 25.44
CA THR A 73 5.95 5.43 26.29
C THR A 73 7.01 6.48 26.03
N ALA A 74 8.27 6.09 25.91
CA ALA A 74 9.38 7.00 25.63
C ALA A 74 9.22 7.70 24.27
N TYR A 75 8.76 7.00 23.24
CA TYR A 75 8.56 7.59 21.91
C TYR A 75 7.35 8.52 21.83
N LEU A 76 6.29 8.28 22.63
CA LEU A 76 5.18 9.22 22.74
C LEU A 76 5.62 10.58 23.30
N ALA A 77 6.64 10.61 24.18
CA ALA A 77 7.19 11.86 24.70
C ALA A 77 7.90 12.71 23.61
N LEU A 78 8.13 12.17 22.42
CA LEU A 78 8.69 12.91 21.28
C LEU A 78 7.63 13.63 20.45
N ALA A 79 6.33 13.50 20.77
CA ALA A 79 5.26 14.13 20.01
C ALA A 79 5.50 15.64 19.77
N GLY A 80 5.34 16.06 18.51
CA GLY A 80 5.58 17.45 18.09
C GLY A 80 7.06 17.84 17.93
N SER A 81 8.01 16.92 18.15
CA SER A 81 9.42 17.15 17.83
C SER A 81 9.75 16.87 16.36
N ALA A 82 10.88 17.38 15.87
CA ALA A 82 11.39 17.04 14.54
C ALA A 82 11.58 15.52 14.35
N ARG A 83 11.90 14.77 15.41
CA ARG A 83 12.01 13.31 15.33
C ARG A 83 10.65 12.65 15.07
N TRP A 84 9.58 13.19 15.65
CA TRP A 84 8.21 12.73 15.45
C TRP A 84 7.69 13.07 14.07
N GLU A 85 7.98 14.27 13.56
CA GLU A 85 7.66 14.66 12.19
C GLU A 85 8.36 13.77 11.17
N LEU A 86 9.65 13.46 11.38
CA LEU A 86 10.37 12.50 10.56
C LEU A 86 9.71 11.11 10.63
N ALA A 87 9.30 10.65 11.82
CA ALA A 87 8.62 9.36 11.96
C ALA A 87 7.27 9.32 11.21
N ALA A 88 6.51 10.41 11.21
CA ALA A 88 5.28 10.53 10.43
C ALA A 88 5.59 10.47 8.93
N SER A 89 6.65 11.15 8.47
CA SER A 89 7.08 11.08 7.07
C SER A 89 7.60 9.70 6.66
N ASP A 90 8.28 8.99 7.57
CA ASP A 90 8.78 7.62 7.33
C ASP A 90 7.64 6.61 7.27
N ALA A 91 6.52 6.88 7.95
CA ALA A 91 5.33 6.04 7.93
C ALA A 91 4.51 6.19 6.64
N ASP A 92 4.68 7.28 5.90
CA ASP A 92 3.98 7.53 4.65
C ASP A 92 4.62 6.80 3.46
N LEU A 93 4.01 5.67 3.10
CA LEU A 93 4.33 4.87 1.92
C LEU A 93 3.57 5.30 0.65
N GLY A 94 2.97 6.49 0.61
CA GLY A 94 2.34 7.07 -0.56
C GLY A 94 3.33 7.47 -1.67
N PRO A 95 2.86 8.18 -2.71
CA PRO A 95 3.66 8.54 -3.88
C PRO A 95 5.04 9.10 -3.53
N GLY A 96 6.08 8.46 -4.07
CA GLY A 96 7.48 8.89 -3.86
C GLY A 96 8.04 8.65 -2.46
N TRP A 97 7.50 7.68 -1.69
CA TRP A 97 8.03 7.32 -0.37
C TRP A 97 9.54 7.03 -0.37
N PHE A 98 10.03 6.34 -1.41
CA PHE A 98 11.45 6.04 -1.56
C PHE A 98 12.29 7.30 -1.82
N THR A 99 11.70 8.32 -2.47
CA THR A 99 12.37 9.60 -2.70
C THR A 99 12.71 10.24 -1.38
N ARG A 100 11.70 10.36 -0.49
CA ARG A 100 11.81 10.98 0.83
C ARG A 100 12.72 10.17 1.76
N ALA A 101 12.51 8.86 1.83
CA ALA A 101 13.17 8.01 2.81
C ALA A 101 14.62 7.64 2.43
N PHE A 102 14.95 7.50 1.14
CA PHE A 102 16.20 6.84 0.74
C PHE A 102 17.12 7.65 -0.17
N SER A 103 16.67 8.71 -0.85
CA SER A 103 17.53 9.43 -1.81
C SER A 103 18.80 10.01 -1.16
N CYS A 104 18.66 10.55 0.05
CA CYS A 104 19.80 11.11 0.81
C CYS A 104 20.83 10.02 1.12
N ALA A 105 20.38 8.90 1.71
CA ALA A 105 21.24 7.77 2.06
C ALA A 105 21.92 7.14 0.83
N ALA A 106 21.17 7.01 -0.28
CA ALA A 106 21.70 6.49 -1.54
C ALA A 106 22.67 7.46 -2.25
N GLY A 107 22.72 8.74 -1.84
CA GLY A 107 23.51 9.77 -2.52
C GLY A 107 23.08 10.02 -3.96
N ARG A 108 21.82 9.73 -4.29
CA ARG A 108 21.22 9.82 -5.63
C ARG A 108 19.73 10.11 -5.48
N VAL A 109 19.18 10.99 -6.31
CA VAL A 109 17.73 11.18 -6.39
C VAL A 109 17.08 9.87 -6.86
N ILE A 110 16.21 9.29 -6.04
CA ILE A 110 15.40 8.14 -6.43
C ILE A 110 14.00 8.65 -6.74
N SER A 111 13.63 8.72 -8.01
CA SER A 111 12.34 9.25 -8.48
C SER A 111 11.88 8.57 -9.77
N ASP A 112 10.63 8.82 -10.17
CA ASP A 112 10.10 8.35 -11.46
C ASP A 112 10.73 9.04 -12.66
N SER A 113 11.19 10.29 -12.50
CA SER A 113 11.86 11.05 -13.55
C SER A 113 13.32 10.68 -13.70
N ASP A 114 14.05 10.60 -12.59
CA ASP A 114 15.52 10.52 -12.58
C ASP A 114 16.00 9.06 -12.58
N THR A 115 15.26 8.17 -11.92
CA THR A 115 15.63 6.75 -11.79
C THR A 115 14.42 5.82 -11.97
N PRO A 116 13.70 5.89 -13.11
CA PRO A 116 12.42 5.19 -13.30
C PRO A 116 12.49 3.68 -13.05
N ARG A 117 13.59 3.03 -13.45
CA ARG A 117 13.78 1.59 -13.25
C ARG A 117 14.00 1.22 -11.78
N LEU A 118 14.74 2.05 -11.04
CA LEU A 118 14.96 1.84 -9.61
C LEU A 118 13.67 2.10 -8.82
N ALA A 119 12.96 3.18 -9.14
CA ALA A 119 11.64 3.46 -8.56
C ALA A 119 10.68 2.28 -8.78
N GLN A 120 10.59 1.75 -10.01
CA GLN A 120 9.78 0.56 -10.30
C GLN A 120 10.24 -0.67 -9.52
N LEU A 121 11.56 -0.92 -9.42
CA LEU A 121 12.11 -2.03 -8.65
C LEU A 121 11.67 -1.93 -7.17
N LEU A 122 11.84 -0.77 -6.56
CA LEU A 122 11.53 -0.55 -5.14
C LEU A 122 10.03 -0.69 -4.84
N ARG A 123 9.14 -0.19 -5.71
CA ARG A 123 7.69 -0.38 -5.56
C ARG A 123 7.29 -1.83 -5.53
N ARG A 124 7.80 -2.61 -6.48
CA ARG A 124 7.44 -4.02 -6.65
C ARG A 124 8.03 -4.89 -5.53
N ALA A 125 9.31 -4.68 -5.21
CA ALA A 125 9.97 -5.37 -4.11
C ALA A 125 9.35 -5.00 -2.74
N GLY A 126 8.95 -3.72 -2.56
CA GLY A 126 8.24 -3.27 -1.37
C GLY A 126 6.96 -4.08 -1.10
N THR A 127 6.20 -4.43 -2.13
CA THR A 127 5.05 -5.33 -1.99
C THR A 127 5.45 -6.70 -1.46
N ASP A 128 6.49 -7.32 -2.03
CA ASP A 128 6.99 -8.63 -1.56
C ASP A 128 7.43 -8.56 -0.10
N PHE A 129 8.18 -7.51 0.27
CA PHE A 129 8.67 -7.31 1.64
C PHE A 129 7.52 -7.12 2.64
N GLY A 130 6.56 -6.27 2.32
CA GLY A 130 5.39 -6.06 3.18
C GLY A 130 4.57 -7.35 3.34
N MET A 131 4.31 -8.03 2.23
CA MET A 131 3.51 -9.27 2.21
C MET A 131 4.18 -10.42 2.96
N SER A 132 5.52 -10.46 3.04
CA SER A 132 6.28 -11.50 3.75
C SER A 132 5.90 -11.64 5.23
N THR A 133 5.30 -10.58 5.81
CA THR A 133 4.89 -10.55 7.22
C THR A 133 3.47 -11.10 7.45
N SER A 134 2.69 -11.33 6.39
CA SER A 134 1.25 -11.55 6.49
C SER A 134 0.87 -12.83 7.24
N GLY A 135 1.62 -13.92 7.05
CA GLY A 135 1.35 -15.20 7.73
C GLY A 135 1.47 -15.06 9.25
N VAL A 136 2.59 -14.49 9.71
CA VAL A 136 2.86 -14.26 11.14
C VAL A 136 1.88 -13.26 11.76
N LYS A 137 1.54 -12.18 11.04
CA LYS A 137 0.54 -11.21 11.50
C LYS A 137 -0.81 -11.85 11.77
N LYS A 138 -1.27 -12.70 10.85
CA LYS A 138 -2.53 -13.45 10.97
C LYS A 138 -2.47 -14.47 12.11
N LEU A 139 -1.30 -15.08 12.34
CA LEU A 139 -1.11 -16.06 13.40
C LEU A 139 -1.24 -15.43 14.80
N TYR A 140 -0.59 -14.28 15.03
CA TYR A 140 -0.52 -13.70 16.38
C TYR A 140 -1.56 -12.62 16.64
N MET A 141 -2.02 -11.89 15.62
CA MET A 141 -2.96 -10.75 15.75
C MET A 141 -2.65 -9.82 16.93
N ARG A 142 -1.36 -9.62 17.21
CA ARG A 142 -0.90 -8.81 18.35
C ARG A 142 -1.45 -7.40 18.22
N GLU A 143 -2.01 -6.88 19.30
CA GLU A 143 -2.49 -5.50 19.36
C GLU A 143 -1.36 -4.49 19.08
N ARG A 144 -1.73 -3.33 18.55
CA ARG A 144 -0.79 -2.23 18.31
C ARG A 144 -0.65 -1.37 19.56
N PRO A 145 0.48 -0.66 19.75
CA PRO A 145 0.67 0.16 20.94
C PRO A 145 -0.46 1.15 21.21
N PHE A 146 -0.96 1.87 20.19
CA PHE A 146 -2.08 2.82 20.33
C PHE A 146 -3.41 2.16 20.76
N MET A 147 -3.58 0.85 20.50
CA MET A 147 -4.75 0.10 20.97
C MET A 147 -4.68 -0.20 22.46
N VAL A 148 -3.46 -0.46 22.95
CA VAL A 148 -3.20 -0.82 24.35
C VAL A 148 -3.15 0.41 25.25
N ASN A 149 -2.43 1.46 24.82
CA ASN A 149 -2.21 2.65 25.64
C ASN A 149 -3.23 3.78 25.38
N GLY A 150 -4.06 3.67 24.34
CA GLY A 150 -5.07 4.67 23.97
C GLY A 150 -4.53 6.02 23.49
N ALA A 151 -3.21 6.17 23.36
CA ALA A 151 -2.57 7.39 22.87
C ALA A 151 -2.54 7.39 21.33
N PRO A 152 -2.70 8.56 20.69
CA PRO A 152 -2.62 8.65 19.23
C PRO A 152 -1.21 8.32 18.74
N SER A 153 -1.15 7.65 17.59
CA SER A 153 0.07 7.46 16.81
C SER A 153 0.46 8.75 16.07
N CYS A 154 1.63 8.75 15.40
CA CYS A 154 2.02 9.84 14.51
C CYS A 154 1.24 9.85 13.18
N THR A 155 0.42 8.83 12.92
CA THR A 155 -0.45 8.71 11.74
C THR A 155 -1.89 8.34 12.14
N PRO A 156 -2.59 9.21 12.89
CA PRO A 156 -3.90 8.87 13.48
C PRO A 156 -4.97 8.53 12.43
N LEU A 157 -4.85 9.04 11.20
CA LEU A 157 -5.76 8.73 10.09
C LEU A 157 -5.68 7.27 9.63
N ASP A 158 -4.56 6.57 9.91
CA ASP A 158 -4.38 5.17 9.55
C ASP A 158 -4.87 4.20 10.63
N GLU A 159 -5.13 4.68 11.85
CA GLU A 159 -5.44 3.82 12.99
C GLU A 159 -6.65 2.93 12.77
N ALA A 160 -7.69 3.44 12.08
CA ALA A 160 -8.90 2.68 11.78
C ALA A 160 -8.57 1.40 10.98
N ASP A 161 -7.76 1.52 9.92
CA ASP A 161 -7.33 0.38 9.11
C ASP A 161 -6.35 -0.52 9.89
N LEU A 162 -5.46 0.09 10.68
CA LEU A 162 -4.41 -0.62 11.40
C LEU A 162 -4.97 -1.47 12.56
N ARG A 163 -6.11 -1.12 13.16
CA ARG A 163 -6.78 -1.93 14.20
C ARG A 163 -7.14 -3.33 13.72
N GLY A 164 -7.48 -3.49 12.43
CA GLY A 164 -7.80 -4.78 11.83
C GLY A 164 -6.59 -5.63 11.42
N ASN A 165 -5.36 -5.14 11.61
CA ASN A 165 -4.15 -5.76 11.10
C ASN A 165 -3.11 -5.93 12.23
N GLY A 166 -2.70 -7.16 12.51
CA GLY A 166 -1.78 -7.49 13.61
C GLY A 166 -0.46 -6.71 13.58
N SER A 167 0.10 -6.40 14.75
CA SER A 167 1.31 -5.58 14.88
C SER A 167 2.62 -6.33 14.59
N TYR A 168 2.63 -7.67 14.75
CA TYR A 168 3.86 -8.46 14.73
C TYR A 168 3.98 -9.44 13.55
N PRO A 169 5.10 -9.44 12.79
CA PRO A 169 6.13 -8.40 12.73
C PRO A 169 5.62 -7.20 11.91
N SER A 170 6.37 -6.11 11.87
CA SER A 170 5.98 -4.89 11.12
C SER A 170 6.22 -5.04 9.62
N GLY A 171 5.17 -4.84 8.81
CA GLY A 171 5.28 -4.82 7.34
C GLY A 171 6.02 -3.59 6.81
N HIS A 172 5.80 -2.40 7.41
CA HIS A 172 6.54 -1.18 7.03
C HIS A 172 8.04 -1.32 7.34
N SER A 173 8.38 -1.96 8.46
CA SER A 173 9.79 -2.23 8.79
C SER A 173 10.41 -3.24 7.84
N ALA A 174 9.65 -4.26 7.40
CA ALA A 174 10.12 -5.20 6.37
C ALA A 174 10.40 -4.48 5.04
N ILE A 175 9.52 -3.55 4.63
CA ILE A 175 9.73 -2.69 3.46
C ILE A 175 11.01 -1.87 3.61
N GLY A 176 11.13 -1.10 4.68
CA GLY A 176 12.30 -0.24 4.91
C GLY A 176 13.62 -1.02 4.95
N TYR A 177 13.65 -2.14 5.68
CA TYR A 177 14.84 -2.97 5.77
C TYR A 177 15.20 -3.64 4.43
N GLY A 178 14.22 -4.25 3.76
CA GLY A 178 14.43 -4.88 2.45
C GLY A 178 14.88 -3.88 1.39
N THR A 179 14.29 -2.68 1.36
CA THR A 179 14.72 -1.58 0.49
C THR A 179 16.15 -1.14 0.78
N GLY A 180 16.53 -1.03 2.06
CA GLY A 180 17.92 -0.76 2.45
C GLY A 180 18.89 -1.80 1.89
N LEU A 181 18.56 -3.09 1.96
CA LEU A 181 19.38 -4.16 1.39
C LEU A 181 19.50 -4.10 -0.13
N VAL A 182 18.39 -3.82 -0.84
CA VAL A 182 18.41 -3.62 -2.29
C VAL A 182 19.32 -2.44 -2.64
N LEU A 183 19.18 -1.31 -1.95
CA LEU A 183 19.97 -0.12 -2.24
C LEU A 183 21.45 -0.30 -1.89
N ALA A 184 21.77 -1.00 -0.80
CA ALA A 184 23.15 -1.39 -0.48
C ALA A 184 23.76 -2.30 -1.57
N SER A 185 22.94 -3.12 -2.24
CA SER A 185 23.39 -3.96 -3.35
C SER A 185 23.58 -3.15 -4.65
N VAL A 186 22.74 -2.14 -4.90
CA VAL A 186 22.82 -1.27 -6.08
C VAL A 186 23.93 -0.22 -5.94
N PHE A 187 24.13 0.30 -4.73
CA PHE A 187 25.10 1.34 -4.39
C PHE A 187 26.02 0.85 -3.26
N PRO A 188 26.91 -0.12 -3.53
CA PRO A 188 27.76 -0.73 -2.48
C PRO A 188 28.65 0.27 -1.76
N ASP A 189 29.08 1.36 -2.42
CA ASP A 189 29.88 2.43 -1.81
C ASP A 189 29.10 3.27 -0.76
N ARG A 190 27.80 3.00 -0.58
CA ARG A 190 26.90 3.67 0.39
C ARG A 190 26.34 2.70 1.44
N ALA A 191 26.88 1.49 1.55
CA ALA A 191 26.34 0.42 2.40
C ALA A 191 26.79 0.48 3.88
N THR A 192 27.51 1.51 4.31
CA THR A 192 28.13 1.62 5.65
C THR A 192 27.81 2.93 6.34
#